data_AF-A0A7W0V7J9-F1
#
_entry.id   AF-A0A7W0V7J9-F1
#
_cell.length_a   1.000
_cell.length_b   1.000
_cell.length_c   1.000
_cell.angle_alpha   90.00
_cell.angle_beta   90.00
_cell.angle_gamma   90.00
#
_symmetry.space_group_name_H-M   'P 1'
#
loop_
_entity.id
_entity.type
_entity.pdbx_description
1 polymer ?
#
loop_
_entity_poly.entity_id
_entity_poly.type
_entity_poly.pdbx_seq_one_letter_code
_entity_poly.pdbx_strand_id
1 'polypeptide(L)'
;MSKKPTAMLGIMPEFPGVMRAGVVQSTLVAEATTAPKTERRWRTFADVVAFTLGTNVWVSIVILPAIFVGSLHGTWRILAAALPLGVLLLGLARRSEGILLGLFPAALLVPIAVTPAMASSHVYGPIRFGLVAIGVVAYLFGVSFFTSFHEPPQPRSIRGLSSASVGPAERWQRRERVYWMLTGMSLVIPTVLIAWVNFDDAIEEYLGEMYPGRIALMTTVLTVGAIVLWLAIYHYAFLGVLRPHRTGDRDLVVGLAQTRADAKTGKPRTRFYFAVAIALGAMATLIMLRHVKG
;
A
#
# COMPACT_ATOMS: atom_id res chain seq x y z
N MET A 1 -25.38 -48.68 77.06
CA MET A 1 -24.00 -49.12 76.78
C MET A 1 -23.43 -48.22 75.68
N SER A 2 -22.55 -47.26 76.03
CA SER A 2 -21.09 -47.26 75.73
C SER A 2 -20.82 -47.22 74.20
N LYS A 3 -20.22 -46.21 73.55
CA LYS A 3 -19.05 -45.35 73.84
C LYS A 3 -19.09 -44.06 72.98
N LYS A 4 -18.49 -42.96 73.47
CA LYS A 4 -17.84 -41.89 72.67
C LYS A 4 -16.33 -42.24 72.55
N PRO A 5 -15.44 -41.53 71.80
CA PRO A 5 -15.58 -40.59 70.65
C PRO A 5 -14.56 -40.89 69.50
N THR A 6 -14.68 -40.24 68.32
CA THR A 6 -13.52 -40.02 67.42
C THR A 6 -13.69 -38.74 66.58
N ALA A 7 -12.67 -37.90 66.56
CA ALA A 7 -12.52 -36.74 65.69
C ALA A 7 -11.81 -37.13 64.39
N MET A 8 -12.17 -36.50 63.26
CA MET A 8 -11.28 -36.19 62.13
C MET A 8 -11.89 -35.02 61.34
N LEU A 9 -11.24 -33.85 61.33
CA LEU A 9 -10.22 -33.42 60.37
C LEU A 9 -10.83 -33.03 59.01
N GLY A 10 -10.78 -31.73 58.72
CA GLY A 10 -11.29 -31.15 57.50
C GLY A 10 -10.40 -31.43 56.29
N ILE A 11 -11.03 -31.41 55.11
CA ILE A 11 -10.40 -31.17 53.82
C ILE A 11 -11.39 -30.32 53.01
N MET A 12 -11.14 -29.01 52.97
CA MET A 12 -11.72 -28.14 51.94
C MET A 12 -10.86 -28.27 50.67
N PRO A 13 -11.48 -28.16 49.48
CA PRO A 13 -10.82 -28.44 48.21
C PRO A 13 -9.77 -27.39 47.85
N GLU A 14 -8.60 -27.86 47.43
CA GLU A 14 -7.60 -27.08 46.70
C GLU A 14 -8.21 -26.59 45.38
N PHE A 15 -8.40 -25.28 45.24
CA PHE A 15 -8.57 -24.65 43.94
C PHE A 15 -7.18 -24.32 43.37
N PRO A 16 -6.78 -24.92 42.23
CA PRO A 16 -5.50 -24.64 41.63
C PRO A 16 -5.45 -23.23 41.05
N GLY A 17 -4.47 -22.44 41.50
CA GLY A 17 -3.75 -21.50 40.64
C GLY A 17 -4.45 -20.18 40.32
N VAL A 18 -4.62 -19.32 41.33
CA VAL A 18 -4.60 -17.86 41.08
C VAL A 18 -3.16 -17.49 40.71
N MET A 19 -2.84 -17.53 39.42
CA MET A 19 -1.62 -16.96 38.87
C MET A 19 -1.60 -15.47 39.22
N ARG A 20 -0.72 -15.10 40.15
CA ARG A 20 -0.37 -13.71 40.47
C ARG A 20 -0.10 -12.96 39.17
N ALA A 21 -0.87 -11.91 38.93
CA ALA A 21 -0.55 -10.91 37.92
C ALA A 21 0.83 -10.34 38.22
N GLY A 22 1.83 -10.81 37.48
CA GLY A 22 3.16 -10.22 37.46
C GLY A 22 3.01 -8.77 37.01
N VAL A 23 3.38 -7.85 37.90
CA VAL A 23 3.64 -6.47 37.53
C VAL A 23 4.81 -6.49 36.56
N VAL A 24 4.51 -6.46 35.26
CA VAL A 24 5.53 -6.26 34.22
C VAL A 24 6.00 -4.82 34.36
N GLN A 25 7.11 -4.67 35.08
CA GLN A 25 7.82 -3.43 35.25
C GLN A 25 8.28 -2.97 33.86
N SER A 26 7.60 -1.97 33.32
CA SER A 26 7.97 -1.34 32.05
C SER A 26 9.25 -0.54 32.28
N THR A 27 10.39 -1.18 32.08
CA THR A 27 11.66 -0.49 31.88
C THR A 27 11.53 0.34 30.62
N LEU A 28 11.22 1.63 30.79
CA LEU A 28 11.40 2.66 29.77
C LEU A 28 12.91 2.83 29.56
N VAL A 29 13.49 1.96 28.74
CA VAL A 29 14.80 2.21 28.15
C VAL A 29 14.58 3.35 27.15
N ALA A 30 15.05 4.54 27.52
CA ALA A 30 15.18 5.66 26.59
C ALA A 30 16.28 5.29 25.59
N GLU A 31 15.90 4.56 24.54
CA GLU A 31 16.83 4.19 23.48
C GLU A 31 17.04 5.37 22.54
N ALA A 32 18.31 5.76 22.41
CA ALA A 32 18.75 6.92 21.67
C ALA A 32 18.34 6.84 20.19
N THR A 33 18.07 8.02 19.63
CA THR A 33 17.61 8.33 18.28
C THR A 33 18.56 7.84 17.17
N THR A 34 18.68 6.53 16.98
CA THR A 34 19.26 5.97 15.74
C THR A 34 18.12 5.56 14.84
N ALA A 35 17.95 6.24 13.70
CA ALA A 35 17.04 5.77 12.66
C ALA A 35 17.31 4.27 12.41
N PRO A 36 16.28 3.40 12.41
CA PRO A 36 16.47 1.97 12.43
C PRO A 36 17.25 1.54 11.18
N LYS A 37 18.31 0.73 11.35
CA LYS A 37 19.20 0.27 10.24
C LYS A 37 18.42 -0.37 9.07
N THR A 38 17.22 -0.90 9.34
CA THR A 38 16.31 -1.49 8.34
C THR A 38 15.80 -0.46 7.34
N GLU A 39 15.46 0.75 7.79
CA GLU A 39 14.91 1.80 6.95
C GLU A 39 15.93 2.31 5.93
N ARG A 40 17.21 2.43 6.32
CA ARG A 40 18.30 2.79 5.39
C ARG A 40 18.50 1.72 4.31
N ARG A 41 18.44 0.43 4.67
CA ARG A 41 18.58 -0.68 3.71
C ARG A 41 17.42 -0.71 2.73
N TRP A 42 16.19 -0.56 3.22
CA TRP A 42 14.99 -0.51 2.38
C TRP A 42 15.04 0.64 1.38
N ARG A 43 15.41 1.84 1.84
CA ARG A 43 15.58 3.01 0.98
C ARG A 43 16.64 2.80 -0.11
N THR A 44 17.76 2.17 0.23
CA THR A 44 18.82 1.88 -0.75
C THR A 44 18.34 0.85 -1.78
N PHE A 45 17.59 -0.17 -1.32
CA PHE A 45 16.98 -1.15 -2.21
C PHE A 45 15.97 -0.51 -3.17
N ALA A 46 15.08 0.34 -2.65
CA ALA A 46 14.13 1.11 -3.45
C ALA A 46 14.82 1.96 -4.52
N ASP A 47 15.89 2.70 -4.14
CA ASP A 47 16.67 3.52 -5.07
C ASP A 47 17.32 2.66 -6.17
N VAL A 48 17.85 1.47 -5.83
CA VAL A 48 18.45 0.53 -6.78
C VAL A 48 17.41 -0.05 -7.74
N VAL A 49 16.23 -0.43 -7.25
CA VAL A 49 15.15 -0.96 -8.09
C VAL A 49 14.62 0.12 -9.03
N ALA A 50 14.36 1.33 -8.52
CA ALA A 50 13.94 2.46 -9.34
C ALA A 50 14.99 2.82 -10.41
N PHE A 51 16.28 2.79 -10.05
CA PHE A 51 17.37 3.02 -11.00
C PHE A 51 17.44 1.95 -12.10
N THR A 52 17.37 0.67 -11.74
CA THR A 52 17.48 -0.43 -12.71
C THR A 52 16.28 -0.45 -13.67
N LEU A 53 15.07 -0.30 -13.16
CA LEU A 53 13.86 -0.21 -13.98
C LEU A 53 13.86 1.05 -14.85
N GLY A 54 14.21 2.21 -14.28
CA GLY A 54 14.28 3.47 -15.02
C GLY A 54 15.32 3.44 -16.14
N THR A 55 16.49 2.85 -15.87
CA THR A 55 17.54 2.67 -16.87
C THR A 55 17.09 1.71 -17.98
N ASN A 56 16.42 0.61 -17.64
CA ASN A 56 15.87 -0.32 -18.64
C ASN A 56 14.86 0.38 -19.56
N VAL A 57 13.94 1.15 -18.99
CA VAL A 57 12.96 1.94 -19.75
C VAL A 57 13.64 2.96 -20.64
N TRP A 58 14.63 3.70 -20.12
CA TRP A 58 15.41 4.67 -20.90
C TRP A 58 16.14 4.02 -22.07
N VAL A 59 16.83 2.90 -21.85
CA VAL A 59 17.54 2.18 -22.91
C VAL A 59 16.55 1.71 -23.99
N SER A 60 15.42 1.16 -23.57
CA SER A 60 14.43 0.57 -24.47
C SER A 60 13.70 1.63 -25.31
N ILE A 61 13.35 2.78 -24.73
CA ILE A 61 12.58 3.83 -25.39
C ILE A 61 13.45 4.80 -26.18
N VAL A 62 14.66 5.07 -25.70
CA VAL A 62 15.51 6.14 -26.24
C VAL A 62 16.71 5.57 -26.97
N ILE A 63 17.54 4.78 -26.29
CA ILE A 63 18.86 4.40 -26.81
C ILE A 63 18.74 3.40 -27.96
N LEU A 64 17.96 2.34 -27.79
CA LEU A 64 17.77 1.31 -28.81
C LEU A 64 17.24 1.92 -30.13
N PRO A 65 16.12 2.67 -30.15
CA PRO A 65 15.65 3.32 -31.36
C PRO A 65 16.64 4.34 -31.93
N ALA A 66 17.32 5.11 -31.08
CA ALA A 66 18.29 6.10 -31.52
C ALA A 66 19.48 5.46 -32.27
N ILE A 67 19.93 4.27 -31.84
CA ILE A 67 20.95 3.50 -32.55
C ILE A 67 20.40 3.02 -33.90
N PHE A 68 19.20 2.43 -33.94
CA PHE A 68 18.59 1.94 -35.18
C PHE A 68 18.35 3.02 -36.23
N VAL A 69 17.92 4.21 -35.80
CA VAL A 69 17.67 5.36 -36.68
C VAL A 69 18.97 6.14 -36.98
N GLY A 70 20.08 5.81 -36.32
CA GLY A 70 21.35 6.54 -36.46
C GLY A 70 21.28 7.98 -35.95
N SER A 71 20.42 8.26 -34.95
CA SER A 71 20.18 9.62 -34.45
C SER A 71 21.20 10.09 -33.40
N LEU A 72 22.10 9.21 -32.95
CA LEU A 72 23.16 9.50 -31.96
C LEU A 72 24.36 10.29 -32.50
N HIS A 73 24.12 11.20 -33.45
CA HIS A 73 25.15 12.04 -34.04
C HIS A 73 24.84 13.52 -33.76
N GLY A 74 25.85 14.25 -33.28
CA GLY A 74 25.76 15.66 -32.93
C GLY A 74 25.41 15.91 -31.46
N THR A 75 26.07 16.92 -30.87
CA THR A 75 26.04 17.22 -29.43
C THR A 75 24.62 17.39 -28.89
N TRP A 76 23.74 18.09 -29.61
CA TRP A 76 22.36 18.35 -29.16
C TRP A 76 21.52 17.08 -29.05
N ARG A 77 21.66 16.14 -30.00
CA ARG A 77 20.89 14.88 -29.99
C ARG A 77 21.39 13.94 -28.90
N ILE A 78 22.70 13.92 -28.65
CA ILE A 78 23.30 13.17 -27.54
C ILE A 78 22.80 13.74 -26.20
N LEU A 79 22.77 15.06 -26.04
CA LEU A 79 22.23 15.71 -24.83
C LEU A 79 20.75 15.40 -24.63
N ALA A 80 19.94 15.46 -25.69
CA ALA A 80 18.53 15.08 -25.62
C ALA A 80 18.36 13.61 -25.20
N ALA A 81 19.17 12.70 -25.75
CA ALA A 81 19.13 11.27 -25.38
C ALA A 81 19.60 11.00 -23.95
N ALA A 82 20.53 11.81 -23.41
CA ALA A 82 21.02 11.69 -22.03
C ALA A 82 20.10 12.35 -20.99
N LEU A 83 19.25 13.29 -21.40
CA LEU A 83 18.37 14.06 -20.51
C LEU A 83 17.48 13.17 -19.61
N PRO A 84 16.80 12.12 -20.08
CA PRO A 84 15.98 11.27 -19.22
C PRO A 84 16.80 10.59 -18.13
N LEU A 85 18.03 10.17 -18.42
CA LEU A 85 18.93 9.60 -17.43
C LEU A 85 19.32 10.64 -16.36
N GLY A 86 19.60 11.88 -16.78
CA GLY A 86 19.87 12.98 -15.86
C GLY A 86 18.68 13.26 -14.94
N VAL A 87 17.46 13.23 -15.47
CA VAL A 87 16.22 13.38 -14.70
C VAL A 87 15.99 12.22 -13.72
N LEU A 88 16.26 10.98 -14.14
CA LEU A 88 16.19 9.80 -13.28
C LEU A 88 17.15 9.95 -12.08
N LEU A 89 18.42 10.28 -12.36
CA LEU A 89 19.43 10.49 -11.34
C LEU A 89 19.07 11.64 -10.39
N LEU A 90 18.53 12.75 -10.93
CA LEU A 90 18.05 13.87 -10.13
C LEU A 90 16.87 13.45 -9.24
N GLY A 91 15.93 12.67 -9.77
CA GLY A 91 14.77 12.16 -9.04
C GLY A 91 15.18 11.25 -7.89
N LEU A 92 16.17 10.38 -8.11
CA LEU A 92 16.75 9.52 -7.08
C LEU A 92 17.54 10.33 -6.04
N ALA A 93 18.37 11.27 -6.47
CA ALA A 93 19.17 12.11 -5.57
C ALA A 93 18.29 13.01 -4.69
N ARG A 94 17.21 13.57 -5.24
CA ARG A 94 16.23 14.39 -4.52
C ARG A 94 15.15 13.56 -3.83
N ARG A 95 15.07 12.25 -4.11
CA ARG A 95 14.01 11.33 -3.67
C ARG A 95 12.61 11.90 -3.88
N SER A 96 12.41 12.52 -5.04
CA SER A 96 11.18 13.22 -5.36
C SER A 96 10.28 12.33 -6.19
N GLU A 97 9.13 11.98 -5.61
CA GLU A 97 8.07 11.24 -6.30
C GLU A 97 7.59 11.99 -7.56
N GLY A 98 7.45 13.32 -7.48
CA GLY A 98 7.05 14.13 -8.63
C GLY A 98 8.05 14.10 -9.79
N ILE A 99 9.35 13.99 -9.49
CA ILE A 99 10.38 13.87 -10.54
C ILE A 99 10.35 12.46 -11.12
N LEU A 100 10.28 11.42 -10.29
CA LEU A 100 10.35 10.03 -10.75
C LEU A 100 9.07 9.57 -11.48
N LEU A 101 7.89 9.98 -11.03
CA LEU A 101 6.61 9.61 -11.63
C LEU A 101 6.11 10.59 -12.69
N GLY A 102 6.55 11.85 -12.63
CA GLY A 102 6.12 12.90 -13.58
C GLY A 102 7.22 13.28 -14.56
N LEU A 103 8.30 13.87 -14.06
CA LEU A 103 9.33 14.48 -14.90
C LEU A 103 10.10 13.45 -15.72
N PHE A 104 10.42 12.28 -15.17
CA PHE A 104 11.16 11.23 -15.87
C PHE A 104 10.38 10.64 -17.04
N PRO A 105 9.11 10.20 -16.89
CA PRO A 105 8.30 9.77 -18.03
C PRO A 105 8.14 10.86 -19.09
N ALA A 106 7.95 12.13 -18.68
CA ALA A 106 7.88 13.24 -19.62
C ALA A 106 9.20 13.47 -20.36
N ALA A 107 10.33 13.33 -19.67
CA ALA A 107 11.66 13.47 -20.25
C ALA A 107 11.92 12.44 -21.37
N LEU A 108 11.40 11.21 -21.26
CA LEU A 108 11.50 10.18 -22.29
C LEU A 108 10.88 10.61 -23.63
N LEU A 109 9.95 11.56 -23.62
CA LEU A 109 9.32 12.09 -24.84
C LEU A 109 10.19 13.14 -25.55
N VAL A 110 11.16 13.74 -24.87
CA VAL A 110 12.00 14.80 -25.45
C VAL A 110 12.83 14.30 -26.64
N PRO A 111 13.56 13.17 -26.56
CA PRO A 111 14.24 12.62 -27.73
C PRO A 111 13.28 12.36 -28.90
N ILE A 112 12.10 11.81 -28.59
CA ILE A 112 11.08 11.46 -29.60
C ILE A 112 10.58 12.73 -30.31
N ALA A 113 10.36 13.82 -29.57
CA ALA A 113 9.96 15.10 -30.14
C ALA A 113 11.07 15.70 -31.04
N VAL A 114 12.33 15.54 -30.67
CA VAL A 114 13.48 16.02 -31.47
C VAL A 114 13.71 15.16 -32.71
N THR A 115 13.44 13.86 -32.66
CA THR A 115 13.60 12.93 -33.80
C THR A 115 12.39 11.99 -33.89
N PRO A 116 11.29 12.44 -34.53
CA PRO A 116 10.04 11.68 -34.60
C PRO A 116 10.16 10.31 -35.26
N ALA A 117 11.18 10.12 -36.10
CA ALA A 117 11.49 8.83 -36.72
C ALA A 117 11.74 7.71 -35.68
N MET A 118 12.14 8.05 -34.44
CA MET A 118 12.28 7.07 -33.36
C MET A 118 10.95 6.46 -32.91
N ALA A 119 9.82 7.12 -33.16
CA ALA A 119 8.48 6.61 -32.88
C ALA A 119 7.83 5.89 -34.07
N SER A 120 8.52 5.80 -35.21
CA SER A 120 7.94 5.15 -36.40
C SER A 120 7.63 3.67 -36.11
N SER A 121 6.43 3.24 -36.49
CA SER A 121 5.87 1.90 -36.24
C SER A 121 6.76 0.77 -36.76
N HIS A 122 7.58 1.04 -37.78
CA HIS A 122 8.53 0.08 -38.35
C HIS A 122 9.64 -0.32 -37.36
N VAL A 123 9.95 0.50 -36.36
CA VAL A 123 10.92 0.21 -35.30
C VAL A 123 10.27 -0.55 -34.12
N TYR A 124 8.95 -0.40 -33.95
CA TYR A 124 8.16 -0.96 -32.84
C TYR A 124 7.01 -1.84 -33.34
N GLY A 125 7.31 -3.08 -33.72
CA GLY A 125 6.26 -4.10 -33.89
C GLY A 125 5.52 -4.41 -32.57
N PRO A 126 4.37 -5.10 -32.63
CA PRO A 126 3.48 -5.33 -31.47
C PRO A 126 4.18 -5.92 -30.23
N ILE A 127 5.13 -6.85 -30.47
CA ILE A 127 5.90 -7.51 -29.40
C ILE A 127 6.81 -6.51 -28.67
N ARG A 128 7.53 -5.66 -29.42
CA ARG A 128 8.44 -4.66 -28.83
C ARG A 128 7.66 -3.60 -28.07
N PHE A 129 6.54 -3.15 -28.63
CA PHE A 129 5.62 -2.26 -27.95
C PHE A 129 5.15 -2.87 -26.61
N GLY A 130 4.71 -4.13 -26.61
CA GLY A 130 4.29 -4.83 -25.40
C GLY A 130 5.40 -4.90 -24.34
N LEU A 131 6.62 -5.27 -24.73
CA LEU A 131 7.77 -5.33 -23.81
C LEU A 131 8.09 -3.96 -23.19
N VAL A 132 8.09 -2.91 -23.99
CA VAL A 132 8.32 -1.54 -23.50
C VAL A 132 7.19 -1.08 -22.58
N ALA A 133 5.93 -1.34 -22.96
CA ALA A 133 4.77 -0.99 -22.14
C ALA A 133 4.84 -1.68 -20.77
N ILE A 134 5.16 -2.97 -20.74
CA ILE A 134 5.36 -3.73 -19.50
C ILE A 134 6.50 -3.12 -18.68
N GLY A 135 7.63 -2.76 -19.31
CA GLY A 135 8.76 -2.11 -18.62
C GLY A 135 8.39 -0.78 -17.98
N VAL A 136 7.63 0.07 -18.69
CA VAL A 136 7.14 1.35 -18.17
C VAL A 136 6.17 1.14 -17.02
N VAL A 137 5.22 0.21 -17.16
CA VAL A 137 4.26 -0.13 -16.09
C VAL A 137 5.00 -0.66 -14.87
N ALA A 138 5.96 -1.56 -15.05
CA ALA A 138 6.78 -2.10 -13.96
C ALA A 138 7.58 -1.00 -13.26
N TYR A 139 8.16 -0.04 -14.01
CA TYR A 139 8.82 1.13 -13.44
C TYR A 139 7.86 1.99 -12.62
N LEU A 140 6.72 2.40 -13.18
CA LEU A 140 5.75 3.26 -12.50
C LEU A 140 5.19 2.59 -11.25
N PHE A 141 4.87 1.30 -11.35
CA PHE A 141 4.42 0.50 -10.22
C PHE A 141 5.51 0.37 -9.16
N GLY A 142 6.75 0.04 -9.56
CA GLY A 142 7.89 -0.07 -8.65
C GLY A 142 8.12 1.22 -7.89
N VAL A 143 8.27 2.35 -8.59
CA VAL A 143 8.48 3.66 -7.97
C VAL A 143 7.32 4.00 -7.04
N SER A 144 6.07 3.90 -7.49
CA SER A 144 4.89 4.20 -6.67
C SER A 144 4.80 3.32 -5.42
N PHE A 145 5.07 2.02 -5.55
CA PHE A 145 5.07 1.09 -4.44
C PHE A 145 6.15 1.44 -3.42
N PHE A 146 7.39 1.68 -3.87
CA PHE A 146 8.51 1.96 -2.96
C PHE A 146 8.49 3.37 -2.37
N THR A 147 7.85 4.35 -3.01
CA THR A 147 7.66 5.70 -2.44
C THR A 147 6.49 5.76 -1.47
N SER A 148 5.43 4.97 -1.69
CA SER A 148 4.26 4.95 -0.82
C SER A 148 4.43 4.10 0.44
N PHE A 149 5.24 3.04 0.39
CA PHE A 149 5.43 2.14 1.52
C PHE A 149 6.33 2.76 2.60
N HIS A 150 5.70 3.28 3.65
CA HIS A 150 6.37 3.66 4.89
C HIS A 150 6.25 2.49 5.86
N GLU A 151 7.37 1.82 6.17
CA GLU A 151 7.37 0.77 7.18
C GLU A 151 6.93 1.40 8.52
N PRO A 152 5.79 0.98 9.09
CA PRO A 152 5.31 1.57 10.34
C PRO A 152 6.35 1.32 11.44
N PRO A 153 6.49 2.23 12.42
CA PRO A 153 7.41 2.04 13.54
C PRO A 153 7.12 0.70 14.22
N GLN A 154 8.19 0.00 14.64
CA GLN A 154 8.06 -1.33 15.21
C GLN A 154 6.99 -1.34 16.31
N PRO A 155 6.01 -2.27 16.24
CA PRO A 155 4.90 -2.29 17.16
C PRO A 155 5.41 -2.53 18.60
N ARG A 156 5.05 -1.62 19.52
CA ARG A 156 5.42 -1.72 20.95
C ARG A 156 4.91 -3.00 21.62
N SER A 157 3.87 -3.63 21.07
CA SER A 157 3.41 -4.96 21.49
C SER A 157 2.71 -5.65 20.32
N ILE A 158 3.07 -6.90 20.07
CA ILE A 158 2.36 -7.77 19.12
C ILE A 158 1.45 -8.67 19.96
N ARG A 159 0.15 -8.37 19.97
CA ARG A 159 -0.85 -9.28 20.53
C ARG A 159 -1.64 -9.85 19.37
N GLY A 160 -1.45 -11.14 19.11
CA GLY A 160 -2.28 -11.86 18.14
C GLY A 160 -3.74 -11.73 18.54
N LEU A 161 -4.54 -11.09 17.69
CA LEU A 161 -5.98 -11.08 17.87
C LEU A 161 -6.47 -12.51 17.65
N SER A 162 -7.24 -13.07 18.58
CA SER A 162 -7.86 -14.39 18.42
C SER A 162 -8.80 -14.46 17.21
N SER A 163 -9.24 -13.32 16.69
CA SER A 163 -10.01 -13.21 15.46
C SER A 163 -9.17 -13.34 14.18
N ALA A 164 -7.83 -13.22 14.25
CA ALA A 164 -6.97 -13.36 13.07
C ALA A 164 -6.82 -14.82 12.60
N SER A 165 -7.12 -15.79 13.46
CA SER A 165 -7.16 -17.23 13.10
C SER A 165 -8.46 -17.64 12.42
N VAL A 166 -9.49 -16.79 12.49
CA VAL A 166 -10.74 -16.99 11.76
C VAL A 166 -10.55 -16.27 10.43
N GLY A 167 -10.44 -17.03 9.34
CA GLY A 167 -10.14 -16.48 8.00
C GLY A 167 -11.05 -15.32 7.57
N PRO A 168 -10.73 -14.64 6.46
CA PRO A 168 -11.46 -13.45 6.03
C PRO A 168 -12.96 -13.76 5.83
N ALA A 169 -13.82 -13.00 6.50
CA ALA A 169 -15.27 -13.17 6.41
C ALA A 169 -15.76 -13.08 4.95
N GLU A 170 -16.82 -13.81 4.59
CA GLU A 170 -17.29 -13.94 3.19
C GLU A 170 -17.51 -12.60 2.48
N ARG A 171 -17.96 -11.57 3.19
CA ARG A 171 -18.14 -10.21 2.65
C ARG A 171 -16.84 -9.62 2.10
N TRP A 172 -15.70 -9.90 2.73
CA TRP A 172 -14.39 -9.44 2.31
C TRP A 172 -13.92 -10.18 1.07
N GLN A 173 -14.15 -11.49 1.00
CA GLN A 173 -13.83 -12.29 -0.20
C GLN A 173 -14.65 -11.85 -1.42
N ARG A 174 -15.92 -11.44 -1.22
CA ARG A 174 -16.75 -10.86 -2.29
C ARG A 174 -16.19 -9.51 -2.76
N ARG A 175 -15.81 -8.62 -1.83
CA ARG A 175 -15.19 -7.32 -2.16
C ARG A 175 -13.86 -7.48 -2.88
N GLU A 176 -13.03 -8.42 -2.42
CA GLU A 176 -11.75 -8.75 -3.04
C GLU A 176 -11.93 -9.18 -4.50
N ARG A 177 -12.87 -10.08 -4.79
CA ARG A 177 -13.20 -10.45 -6.18
C ARG A 177 -13.62 -9.26 -7.03
N VAL A 178 -14.44 -8.36 -6.49
CA VAL A 178 -14.87 -7.14 -7.18
C VAL A 178 -13.68 -6.23 -7.45
N TYR A 179 -12.75 -6.06 -6.50
CA TYR A 179 -11.54 -5.29 -6.71
C TYR A 179 -10.62 -5.90 -7.76
N TRP A 180 -10.46 -7.21 -7.78
CA TRP A 180 -9.71 -7.90 -8.83
C TRP A 180 -10.36 -7.74 -10.20
N MET A 181 -11.69 -7.85 -10.30
CA MET A 181 -12.41 -7.60 -11.55
C MET A 181 -12.28 -6.16 -12.03
N LEU A 182 -12.49 -5.18 -11.14
CA LEU A 182 -12.31 -3.75 -11.46
C LEU A 182 -10.88 -3.46 -11.91
N THR A 183 -9.89 -4.03 -11.24
CA THR A 183 -8.47 -3.90 -11.60
C THR A 183 -8.20 -4.51 -12.96
N GLY A 184 -8.67 -5.73 -13.21
CA GLY A 184 -8.56 -6.42 -14.49
C GLY A 184 -9.18 -5.62 -15.63
N MET A 185 -10.43 -5.19 -15.48
CA MET A 185 -11.12 -4.33 -16.46
C MET A 185 -10.38 -3.02 -16.68
N SER A 186 -9.82 -2.44 -15.62
CA SER A 186 -9.10 -1.18 -15.74
C SER A 186 -7.80 -1.25 -16.53
N LEU A 187 -7.25 -2.45 -16.67
CA LEU A 187 -6.07 -2.71 -17.48
C LEU A 187 -6.47 -3.17 -18.88
N VAL A 188 -7.41 -4.12 -18.98
CA VAL A 188 -7.80 -4.74 -20.26
C VAL A 188 -8.45 -3.73 -21.20
N ILE A 189 -9.41 -2.94 -20.73
CA ILE A 189 -10.16 -2.01 -21.60
C ILE A 189 -9.24 -0.99 -22.29
N PRO A 190 -8.41 -0.20 -21.58
CA PRO A 190 -7.54 0.76 -22.25
C PRO A 190 -6.47 0.08 -23.10
N THR A 191 -5.97 -1.10 -22.69
CA THR A 191 -4.96 -1.83 -23.48
C THR A 191 -5.55 -2.28 -24.82
N VAL A 192 -6.74 -2.86 -24.81
CA VAL A 192 -7.44 -3.28 -26.03
C VAL A 192 -7.77 -2.06 -26.89
N LEU A 193 -8.27 -0.98 -26.29
CA LEU A 193 -8.62 0.24 -27.01
C LEU A 193 -7.39 0.87 -27.72
N ILE A 194 -6.26 0.98 -27.02
CA ILE A 194 -5.01 1.49 -27.60
C ILE A 194 -4.50 0.54 -28.68
N ALA A 195 -4.53 -0.77 -28.45
CA ALA A 195 -4.07 -1.76 -29.41
C ALA A 195 -4.91 -1.71 -30.69
N TRP A 196 -6.23 -1.59 -30.58
CA TRP A 196 -7.13 -1.44 -31.72
C TRP A 196 -6.79 -0.19 -32.53
N VAL A 197 -6.70 0.97 -31.85
CA VAL A 197 -6.42 2.25 -32.53
C VAL A 197 -5.06 2.26 -33.24
N ASN A 198 -4.06 1.55 -32.70
CA ASN A 198 -2.67 1.61 -33.20
C ASN A 198 -2.25 0.46 -34.12
N PHE A 199 -2.97 -0.66 -34.12
CA PHE A 199 -2.57 -1.87 -34.86
C PHE A 199 -3.67 -2.50 -35.72
N ASP A 200 -4.87 -1.90 -35.79
CA ASP A 200 -5.93 -2.38 -36.70
C ASP A 200 -5.78 -1.74 -38.09
N ASP A 201 -5.50 -2.57 -39.09
CA ASP A 201 -5.32 -2.16 -40.49
C ASP A 201 -6.56 -1.43 -41.04
N ALA A 202 -7.77 -1.77 -40.56
CA ALA A 202 -9.01 -1.14 -41.02
C ALA A 202 -9.10 0.33 -40.58
N ILE A 203 -8.55 0.67 -39.41
CA ILE A 203 -8.51 2.05 -38.92
C ILE A 203 -7.47 2.84 -39.70
N GLU A 204 -6.32 2.24 -40.01
CA GLU A 204 -5.28 2.86 -40.82
C GLU A 204 -5.80 3.16 -42.24
N GLU A 205 -6.47 2.19 -42.88
CA GLU A 205 -7.06 2.34 -44.21
C GLU A 205 -8.12 3.45 -44.21
N TYR A 206 -9.05 3.44 -43.25
CA TYR A 206 -10.09 4.46 -43.11
C TYR A 206 -9.50 5.88 -42.90
N LEU A 207 -8.48 6.00 -42.06
CA LEU A 207 -7.79 7.27 -41.84
C LEU A 207 -6.99 7.69 -43.08
N GLY A 208 -6.46 6.74 -43.84
CA GLY A 208 -5.78 6.97 -45.11
C GLY A 208 -6.71 7.52 -46.19
N GLU A 209 -7.93 7.00 -46.28
CA GLU A 209 -8.97 7.49 -47.18
C GLU A 209 -9.45 8.90 -46.81
N MET A 210 -9.72 9.16 -45.53
CA MET A 210 -10.24 10.45 -45.07
C MET A 210 -9.18 11.55 -44.95
N TYR A 211 -7.95 11.20 -44.58
CA TYR A 211 -6.88 12.16 -44.25
C TYR A 211 -5.54 11.78 -44.90
N PRO A 212 -5.44 11.85 -46.23
CA PRO A 212 -4.24 11.45 -46.95
C PRO A 212 -3.01 12.25 -46.48
N GLY A 213 -1.92 11.52 -46.18
CA GLY A 213 -0.67 12.09 -45.70
C GLY A 213 -0.68 12.58 -44.23
N ARG A 214 -1.79 12.42 -43.49
CA ARG A 214 -1.91 12.84 -42.07
C ARG A 214 -2.28 11.69 -41.12
N ILE A 215 -2.20 10.45 -41.58
CA ILE A 215 -2.59 9.24 -40.85
C ILE A 215 -1.96 9.23 -39.45
N ALA A 216 -0.63 9.35 -39.33
CA ALA A 216 0.06 9.30 -38.03
C ALA A 216 -0.42 10.37 -37.03
N LEU A 217 -0.73 11.59 -37.50
CA LEU A 217 -1.25 12.66 -36.65
C LEU A 217 -2.67 12.31 -36.18
N MET A 218 -3.53 11.85 -37.08
CA MET A 218 -4.91 11.48 -36.74
C MET A 218 -4.98 10.25 -35.83
N THR A 219 -4.14 9.24 -36.05
CA THR A 219 -3.99 8.09 -35.14
C THR A 219 -3.54 8.54 -33.75
N THR A 220 -2.61 9.51 -33.68
CA THR A 220 -2.17 10.08 -32.39
C THR A 220 -3.33 10.79 -31.68
N VAL A 221 -4.08 11.64 -32.40
CA VAL A 221 -5.25 12.34 -31.86
C VAL A 221 -6.31 11.36 -31.36
N LEU A 222 -6.59 10.31 -32.14
CA LEU A 222 -7.53 9.26 -31.78
C LEU A 222 -7.07 8.49 -30.53
N THR A 223 -5.77 8.17 -30.44
CA THR A 223 -5.17 7.50 -29.27
C THR A 223 -5.28 8.38 -28.03
N VAL A 224 -4.95 9.67 -28.13
CA VAL A 224 -5.09 10.63 -27.02
C VAL A 224 -6.56 10.77 -26.61
N GLY A 225 -7.48 10.87 -27.58
CA GLY A 225 -8.91 10.92 -27.33
C GLY A 225 -9.41 9.68 -26.59
N ALA A 226 -9.00 8.49 -27.02
CA ALA A 226 -9.27 7.21 -26.37
C ALA A 226 -8.76 7.17 -24.92
N ILE A 227 -7.54 7.65 -24.66
CA ILE A 227 -6.96 7.73 -23.31
C ILE A 227 -7.76 8.70 -22.43
N VAL A 228 -8.06 9.90 -22.92
CA VAL A 228 -8.82 10.92 -22.16
C VAL A 228 -10.22 10.41 -21.83
N LEU A 229 -10.90 9.81 -22.81
CA LEU A 229 -12.22 9.19 -22.62
C LEU A 229 -12.15 8.09 -21.57
N TRP A 230 -11.15 7.21 -21.66
CA TRP A 230 -10.95 6.15 -20.69
C TRP A 230 -10.68 6.69 -19.28
N LEU A 231 -9.82 7.71 -19.14
CA LEU A 231 -9.53 8.34 -17.84
C LEU A 231 -10.79 8.96 -17.23
N ALA A 232 -11.65 9.58 -18.05
CA ALA A 232 -12.93 10.10 -17.59
C ALA A 232 -13.84 8.96 -17.09
N ILE A 233 -14.00 7.89 -17.87
CA ILE A 233 -14.79 6.71 -17.48
C ILE A 233 -14.23 6.09 -16.20
N TYR A 234 -12.91 5.93 -16.09
CA TYR A 234 -12.24 5.39 -14.92
C TYR A 234 -12.50 6.25 -13.67
N HIS A 235 -12.39 7.58 -13.80
CA HIS A 235 -12.64 8.49 -12.70
C HIS A 235 -14.10 8.42 -12.19
N TYR A 236 -15.07 8.42 -13.11
CA TYR A 236 -16.49 8.45 -12.72
C TYR A 236 -17.04 7.07 -12.34
N ALA A 237 -16.77 6.04 -13.14
CA ALA A 237 -17.36 4.71 -12.96
C ALA A 237 -16.56 3.83 -11.99
N PHE A 238 -15.23 3.83 -12.06
CA PHE A 238 -14.40 2.93 -11.24
C PHE A 238 -14.06 3.55 -9.89
N LEU A 239 -13.43 4.74 -9.89
CA LEU A 239 -13.07 5.43 -8.64
C LEU A 239 -14.29 5.89 -7.84
N GLY A 240 -15.39 6.24 -8.52
CA GLY A 240 -16.67 6.57 -7.88
C GLY A 240 -17.20 5.43 -7.00
N VAL A 241 -17.20 4.19 -7.51
CA VAL A 241 -17.68 3.00 -6.79
C VAL A 241 -16.77 2.61 -5.63
N LEU A 242 -15.47 2.92 -5.74
CA LEU A 242 -14.48 2.64 -4.68
C LEU A 242 -14.47 3.71 -3.57
N ARG A 243 -15.02 4.90 -3.82
CA ARG A 243 -15.01 6.02 -2.86
C ARG A 243 -15.63 5.66 -1.49
N PRO A 244 -16.80 4.99 -1.40
CA PRO A 244 -17.38 4.56 -0.12
C PRO A 244 -16.53 3.53 0.63
N HIS A 245 -15.78 2.70 -0.11
CA HIS A 245 -14.94 1.63 0.46
C HIS A 245 -13.63 2.16 1.03
N ARG A 246 -13.16 3.32 0.56
CA ARG A 246 -11.89 3.94 0.96
C ARG A 246 -11.98 4.70 2.29
N THR A 247 -13.17 5.14 2.68
CA THR A 247 -13.43 5.88 3.93
C THR A 247 -13.48 5.01 5.20
N GLY A 248 -13.16 3.72 5.10
CA GLY A 248 -13.26 2.77 6.20
C GLY A 248 -14.70 2.31 6.42
N ASP A 249 -14.83 1.10 6.95
CA ASP A 249 -16.13 0.48 7.20
C ASP A 249 -16.81 1.22 8.36
N ARG A 250 -17.80 2.07 8.03
CA ARG A 250 -18.56 2.86 9.02
C ARG A 250 -19.11 1.98 10.13
N ASP A 251 -19.52 0.77 9.79
CA ASP A 251 -20.09 -0.19 10.73
C ASP A 251 -19.03 -0.68 11.73
N LEU A 252 -17.77 -0.82 11.31
CA LEU A 252 -16.66 -1.14 12.20
C LEU A 252 -16.32 0.00 13.15
N VAL A 253 -16.35 1.25 12.66
CA VAL A 253 -16.12 2.44 13.50
C VAL A 253 -17.24 2.58 14.54
N VAL A 254 -18.49 2.38 14.12
CA VAL A 254 -19.67 2.39 15.01
C VAL A 254 -19.60 1.24 16.02
N GLY A 255 -19.26 0.03 15.59
CA GLY A 255 -19.10 -1.13 16.47
C GLY A 255 -17.93 -0.98 17.47
N LEU A 256 -16.82 -0.36 17.06
CA LEU A 256 -15.71 0.00 17.96
C LEU A 256 -16.13 1.09 18.95
N ALA A 257 -16.95 2.06 18.52
CA ALA A 257 -17.48 3.08 19.42
C ALA A 257 -18.42 2.48 20.46
N GLN A 258 -19.30 1.55 20.07
CA GLN A 258 -20.19 0.82 20.97
C GLN A 258 -19.42 -0.06 21.94
N THR A 259 -18.50 -0.91 21.47
CA THR A 259 -17.68 -1.75 22.35
C THR A 259 -16.80 -0.93 23.31
N ARG A 260 -16.32 0.25 22.88
CA ARG A 260 -15.60 1.19 23.76
C ARG A 260 -16.54 1.85 24.77
N ALA A 261 -17.79 2.13 24.39
CA ALA A 261 -18.81 2.61 25.32
C ALA A 261 -19.12 1.52 26.36
N ASP A 262 -19.38 0.29 25.93
CA ASP A 262 -19.66 -0.87 26.80
C ASP A 262 -18.49 -1.18 27.75
N ALA A 263 -17.25 -1.11 27.25
CA ALA A 263 -16.06 -1.26 28.08
C ALA A 263 -15.91 -0.13 29.10
N LYS A 264 -16.32 1.11 28.77
CA LYS A 264 -16.37 2.23 29.73
C LYS A 264 -17.49 2.06 30.75
N THR A 265 -18.58 1.38 30.40
CA THR A 265 -19.66 1.03 31.34
C THR A 265 -19.24 -0.07 32.32
N GLY A 266 -18.12 -0.78 32.04
CA GLY A 266 -17.41 -1.65 32.97
C GLY A 266 -16.74 -0.94 34.16
N LYS A 267 -17.33 0.14 34.69
CA LYS A 267 -16.94 0.69 36.00
C LYS A 267 -17.19 -0.39 37.07
N PRO A 268 -16.30 -0.54 38.07
CA PRO A 268 -16.49 -1.53 39.14
C PRO A 268 -17.88 -1.35 39.77
N ARG A 269 -18.64 -2.44 39.82
CA ARG A 269 -20.02 -2.47 40.35
C ARG A 269 -20.01 -1.88 41.76
N THR A 270 -21.03 -1.11 42.15
CA THR A 270 -21.17 -0.54 43.51
C THR A 270 -20.98 -1.59 44.62
N ARG A 271 -21.31 -2.86 44.35
CA ARG A 271 -21.05 -4.01 45.23
C ARG A 271 -19.56 -4.22 45.57
N PHE A 272 -18.64 -3.92 44.65
CA PHE A 272 -17.20 -3.99 44.90
C PHE A 272 -16.76 -2.92 45.90
N TYR A 273 -17.22 -1.68 45.74
CA TYR A 273 -16.94 -0.61 46.70
C TYR A 273 -17.50 -0.91 48.09
N PHE A 274 -18.71 -1.49 48.16
CA PHE A 274 -19.27 -1.96 49.43
C PHE A 274 -18.43 -3.07 50.07
N ALA A 275 -17.98 -4.06 49.29
CA ALA A 275 -17.12 -5.13 49.79
C ALA A 275 -15.78 -4.59 50.31
N VAL A 276 -15.16 -3.64 49.60
CA VAL A 276 -13.92 -2.97 50.03
C VAL A 276 -14.14 -2.14 51.30
N ALA A 277 -15.25 -1.41 51.41
CA ALA A 277 -15.58 -0.64 52.61
C ALA A 277 -15.80 -1.53 53.83
N ILE A 278 -16.50 -2.67 53.66
CA ILE A 278 -16.71 -3.65 54.74
C ILE A 278 -15.38 -4.26 55.18
N ALA A 279 -14.51 -4.63 54.23
CA ALA A 279 -13.19 -5.18 54.54
C ALA A 279 -12.30 -4.18 55.31
N LEU A 280 -12.31 -2.91 54.91
CA LEU A 280 -11.60 -1.84 55.62
C LEU A 280 -12.17 -1.60 57.02
N GLY A 281 -13.51 -1.60 57.16
CA GLY A 281 -14.17 -1.49 58.45
C GLY A 281 -13.76 -2.61 59.40
N ALA A 282 -13.79 -3.86 58.92
CA ALA A 282 -13.39 -5.03 59.69
C ALA A 282 -11.90 -4.99 60.11
N MET A 283 -11.00 -4.54 59.23
CA MET A 283 -9.59 -4.33 59.58
C MET A 283 -9.43 -3.25 60.66
N ALA A 284 -10.11 -2.11 60.53
CA ALA A 284 -10.06 -1.05 61.53
C ALA A 284 -10.59 -1.54 62.89
N THR A 285 -11.65 -2.36 62.89
CA THR A 285 -12.19 -2.94 64.12
C THR A 285 -11.20 -3.89 64.78
N LEU A 286 -10.52 -4.73 63.98
CA LEU A 286 -9.47 -5.63 64.47
C LEU A 286 -8.29 -4.88 65.06
N ILE A 287 -7.87 -3.77 64.44
CA ILE A 287 -6.77 -2.93 64.95
C ILE A 287 -7.17 -2.28 66.28
N MET A 288 -8.39 -1.74 66.38
CA MET A 288 -8.88 -1.15 67.64
C MET A 288 -9.00 -2.20 68.76
N LEU A 289 -9.57 -3.38 68.46
CA LEU A 289 -9.65 -4.48 69.43
C LEU A 289 -8.28 -4.96 69.91
N ARG A 290 -7.26 -4.88 69.04
CA ARG A 290 -5.87 -5.18 69.39
C ARG A 290 -5.24 -4.11 70.29
N HIS A 291 -5.59 -2.83 70.10
CA HIS A 291 -5.09 -1.72 70.93
C HIS A 291 -5.76 -1.63 72.31
N VAL A 292 -6.99 -2.13 72.47
CA VAL A 292 -7.73 -2.09 73.75
C VAL A 292 -7.38 -3.27 74.67
N LYS A 293 -6.79 -4.34 74.12
CA LYS A 293 -6.43 -5.57 74.87
C LYS A 293 -4.93 -5.74 75.13
N GLY A 294 -4.09 -4.81 74.68
CA GLY A 294 -2.66 -4.73 75.03
C GLY A 294 -2.45 -3.57 75.99
#